data_AF-A0A533T7E4-F1
#
_entry.id   AF-A0A533T7E4-F1
#
_cell.length_a   1.000
_cell.length_b   1.000
_cell.length_c   1.000
_cell.angle_alpha   90.00
_cell.angle_beta   90.00
_cell.angle_gamma   90.00
#
_symmetry.space_group_name_H-M   'P 1'
#
loop_
_entity.id
_entity.type
_entity.pdbx_description
1 polymer ?
#
loop_
_entity_poly.entity_id
_entity_poly.type
_entity_poly.pdbx_seq_one_letter_code
_entity_poly.pdbx_strand_id
1 'polypeptide(L)'
;MKLFPDLDTKKRFMKTGLPFMVGVAWAPIIWMLSIASLGPAFFSLTGSWPVTQTAIALIVLLATYILLKLFQRIGSRFYSKDE
;
A
#
# COMPACT_ATOMS: atom_id res chain seq x y z
N MET A 1 -15.85 20.09 14.48
CA MET A 1 -14.58 19.93 15.22
C MET A 1 -13.43 20.20 14.26
N LYS A 2 -12.45 21.04 14.60
CA LYS A 2 -11.26 21.24 13.75
C LYS A 2 -10.44 19.94 13.79
N LEU A 3 -10.39 19.22 12.67
CA LEU A 3 -9.68 17.93 12.56
C LEU A 3 -8.16 18.04 12.84
N PHE A 4 -7.60 19.25 12.76
CA PHE A 4 -6.21 19.55 13.11
C PHE A 4 -6.15 20.91 13.81
N PRO A 5 -6.07 20.97 15.15
CA PRO A 5 -6.00 22.23 15.89
C PRO A 5 -4.63 22.93 15.75
N ASP A 6 -3.60 22.20 15.31
CA ASP A 6 -2.20 22.64 15.29
C ASP A 6 -1.56 22.47 13.89
N LEU A 7 -0.84 23.48 13.42
CA LEU A 7 -0.18 23.50 12.10
C LEU A 7 0.92 22.43 12.00
N ASP A 8 1.62 22.16 13.10
CA ASP A 8 2.66 21.13 13.16
C ASP A 8 2.09 19.72 13.03
N THR A 9 0.92 19.49 13.63
CA THR A 9 0.19 18.21 13.52
C THR A 9 -0.28 18.00 12.08
N LYS A 10 -0.76 19.05 11.41
CA LYS A 10 -1.15 19.01 9.99
C LYS A 10 0.05 18.69 9.09
N LYS A 11 1.21 19.34 9.32
CA LYS A 11 2.43 19.13 8.52
C LYS A 11 2.95 17.70 8.67
N ARG A 12 2.94 17.15 9.89
CA ARG A 12 3.33 15.74 10.16
C ARG A 12 2.36 14.75 9.52
N PHE A 13 1.05 15.00 9.59
CA PHE A 13 0.04 14.17 8.93
C PHE A 13 0.21 14.17 7.40
N MET A 14 0.48 15.33 6.78
CA MET A 14 0.73 15.41 5.35
C MET A 14 2.02 14.69 4.93
N LYS A 15 3.08 14.76 5.74
CA LYS A 15 4.36 14.10 5.43
C LYS A 15 4.32 12.58 5.62
N THR A 16 3.59 12.06 6.60
CA THR A 16 3.67 10.64 6.98
C THR A 16 2.34 9.90 6.86
N GLY A 17 1.22 10.54 7.22
CA GLY A 17 -0.11 9.95 7.16
C GLY A 17 -0.64 9.82 5.74
N LEU A 18 -0.46 10.85 4.91
CA LEU A 18 -0.95 10.84 3.53
C LEU A 18 -0.34 9.71 2.67
N PRO A 19 1.00 9.51 2.64
CA PRO A 19 1.59 8.41 1.89
C PRO A 19 1.11 7.04 2.39
N PHE A 20 0.87 6.93 3.70
CA PHE A 20 0.40 5.70 4.31
C PHE A 20 -1.03 5.37 3.91
N MET A 21 -1.95 6.33 4.03
CA MET A 21 -3.34 6.16 3.63
C MET A 21 -3.47 5.84 2.15
N VAL A 22 -2.71 6.52 1.29
CA VAL A 22 -2.71 6.22 -0.15
C VAL A 22 -2.22 4.80 -0.38
N GLY A 23 -1.08 4.40 0.20
CA GLY A 23 -0.58 3.03 0.08
C GLY A 23 -1.58 1.95 0.51
N VAL A 24 -2.28 2.16 1.63
CA VAL A 24 -3.30 1.23 2.14
C VAL A 24 -4.56 1.24 1.28
N ALA A 25 -4.98 2.41 0.76
CA ALA A 25 -6.15 2.52 -0.11
C ALA A 25 -6.00 1.71 -1.41
N TRP A 26 -4.75 1.49 -1.86
CA TRP A 26 -4.45 0.65 -3.02
C TRP A 26 -4.46 -0.86 -2.73
N ALA A 27 -4.44 -1.29 -1.45
CA ALA A 27 -4.34 -2.70 -1.09
C ALA A 27 -5.47 -3.58 -1.70
N PRO A 28 -6.76 -3.20 -1.70
CA PRO A 28 -7.81 -4.00 -2.32
C PRO A 28 -7.64 -4.16 -3.83
N ILE A 29 -7.14 -3.12 -4.51
CA ILE A 29 -6.91 -3.14 -5.96
C ILE A 29 -5.75 -4.07 -6.29
N ILE A 30 -4.64 -3.96 -5.56
CA ILE A 30 -3.49 -4.86 -5.70
C ILE A 30 -3.92 -6.32 -5.44
N TRP A 31 -4.76 -6.53 -4.44
CA TRP A 31 -5.31 -7.85 -4.14
C TRP A 31 -6.13 -8.43 -5.30
N MET A 32 -7.08 -7.65 -5.85
CA MET A 32 -7.88 -8.09 -6.99
C MET A 32 -7.01 -8.43 -8.21
N LEU A 33 -6.04 -7.57 -8.53
CA LEU A 33 -5.09 -7.82 -9.62
C LEU A 33 -4.26 -9.08 -9.39
N SER A 34 -3.76 -9.28 -8.17
CA SER A 34 -2.94 -10.44 -7.82
C SER A 34 -3.74 -11.74 -7.91
N ILE A 35 -4.98 -11.75 -7.42
CA ILE A 35 -5.87 -12.91 -7.58
C ILE A 35 -6.19 -13.18 -9.05
N ALA A 36 -6.53 -12.16 -9.82
CA ALA A 36 -6.91 -12.34 -11.22
C ALA A 36 -5.75 -12.87 -12.07
N SER A 37 -4.52 -12.40 -11.82
CA SER A 37 -3.34 -12.79 -12.59
C SER A 37 -2.68 -14.08 -12.11
N LEU A 38 -2.53 -14.25 -10.79
CA LEU A 38 -1.73 -15.34 -10.20
C LEU A 38 -2.59 -16.44 -9.57
N GLY A 39 -3.84 -16.16 -9.22
CA GLY A 39 -4.75 -17.11 -8.60
C GLY A 39 -4.92 -18.41 -9.38
N PRO A 40 -5.26 -18.36 -10.69
CA PRO A 40 -5.39 -19.57 -11.50
C PRO A 40 -4.10 -20.39 -11.58
N ALA A 41 -2.94 -19.71 -11.69
CA ALA A 41 -1.65 -20.37 -11.78
C ALA A 41 -1.26 -21.08 -10.47
N PHE A 42 -1.38 -20.41 -9.33
CA PHE A 42 -1.11 -21.00 -8.02
C PHE A 42 -2.10 -22.11 -7.67
N PHE A 43 -3.38 -21.95 -8.01
CA PHE A 43 -4.37 -22.99 -7.79
C PHE A 43 -4.09 -24.24 -8.63
N SER A 44 -3.71 -24.06 -9.90
CA SER A 44 -3.32 -25.18 -10.77
C SER A 44 -2.09 -25.94 -10.24
N LEU A 45 -1.12 -25.24 -9.65
CA LEU A 45 0.09 -25.84 -9.09
C LEU A 45 -0.13 -26.54 -7.75
N THR A 46 -0.98 -25.97 -6.88
CA THR A 46 -1.11 -26.42 -5.49
C THR A 46 -2.36 -27.26 -5.24
N GLY A 47 -3.39 -27.13 -6.08
CA GLY A 47 -4.71 -27.73 -5.90
C GLY A 47 -5.45 -27.26 -4.64
N SER A 48 -4.89 -26.31 -3.89
CA SER A 48 -5.35 -25.94 -2.56
C SER A 48 -5.67 -24.45 -2.51
N TRP A 49 -6.94 -24.15 -2.26
CA TRP A 49 -7.43 -22.79 -2.15
C TRP A 49 -6.78 -22.01 -0.99
N PRO A 50 -6.65 -22.57 0.23
CA PRO A 50 -5.97 -21.89 1.33
C PRO A 50 -4.50 -21.56 1.05
N VAL A 51 -3.77 -22.48 0.40
CA VAL A 51 -2.36 -22.27 0.06
C VAL A 51 -2.22 -21.17 -0.99
N THR A 52 -3.09 -21.18 -2.00
CA THR A 52 -3.15 -20.14 -3.04
C THR A 52 -3.44 -18.77 -2.44
N GLN A 53 -4.43 -18.66 -1.56
CA GLN A 53 -4.79 -17.41 -0.88
C GLN A 53 -3.65 -16.89 0.01
N THR A 54 -2.96 -17.79 0.72
CA THR A 54 -1.81 -17.42 1.56
C THR A 54 -0.64 -16.91 0.73
N ALA A 55 -0.31 -17.58 -0.38
CA ALA A 55 0.75 -17.15 -1.28
C ALA A 55 0.45 -15.76 -1.89
N ILE A 56 -0.79 -15.55 -2.33
CA ILE A 56 -1.23 -14.26 -2.87
C ILE A 56 -1.21 -13.18 -1.79
N ALA A 57 -1.61 -13.48 -0.56
CA ALA A 57 -1.58 -12.53 0.53
C ALA A 57 -0.17 -12.00 0.81
N LEU A 58 0.84 -12.89 0.79
CA LEU A 58 2.24 -12.50 0.94
C LEU A 58 2.70 -11.59 -0.19
N ILE A 59 2.30 -11.89 -1.43
CA ILE A 59 2.62 -11.07 -2.61
C ILE A 59 1.98 -9.68 -2.49
N VAL A 60 0.71 -9.62 -2.09
CA VAL A 60 -0.01 -8.34 -1.91
C VAL A 60 0.63 -7.50 -0.81
N LEU A 61 0.97 -8.11 0.33
CA LEU A 61 1.68 -7.41 1.42
C LEU A 61 3.01 -6.82 0.93
N LEU A 62 3.79 -7.60 0.17
CA LEU A 62 5.05 -7.14 -0.39
C LEU A 62 4.84 -5.99 -1.39
N ALA A 63 3.87 -6.13 -2.29
CA ALA A 63 3.54 -5.10 -3.28
C ALA A 63 3.05 -3.81 -2.61
N THR A 64 2.16 -3.90 -1.62
CA THR A 64 1.70 -2.74 -0.84
C THR A 64 2.84 -2.10 -0.06
N TYR A 65 3.77 -2.87 0.50
CA TYR A 65 4.96 -2.35 1.17
C TYR A 65 5.89 -1.59 0.19
N ILE A 66 6.12 -2.14 -1.00
CA ILE A 66 6.90 -1.47 -2.05
C ILE A 66 6.23 -0.17 -2.47
N LEU A 67 4.90 -0.17 -2.63
CA LEU A 67 4.12 1.01 -2.98
C LEU A 67 4.22 2.10 -1.91
N LEU A 68 4.13 1.71 -0.62
CA LEU A 68 4.36 2.58 0.53
C LEU A 68 5.73 3.23 0.50
N LYS A 69 6.78 2.44 0.29
CA LYS A 69 8.16 2.93 0.15
C LYS A 69 8.31 3.90 -1.03
N LEU A 70 7.67 3.62 -2.16
CA LEU A 70 7.64 4.50 -3.32
C LEU A 70 6.96 5.83 -2.99
N PHE A 71 5.77 5.80 -2.38
CA PHE A 71 5.05 7.02 -2.00
C PHE A 71 5.81 7.84 -0.96
N GLN A 72 6.46 7.21 0.02
CA GLN A 72 7.31 7.93 0.98
C GLN A 72 8.50 8.61 0.29
N ARG A 73 9.15 7.92 -0.66
CA ARG A 73 10.29 8.47 -1.41
C ARG A 73 9.89 9.59 -2.37
N ILE A 74 8.70 9.50 -2.97
CA ILE A 74 8.13 10.56 -3.80
C ILE A 74 7.73 11.74 -2.91
N GLY A 75 7.03 11.48 -1.80
CA GLY A 75 6.61 12.49 -0.83
C GLY A 75 7.78 13.25 -0.25
N SER A 76 8.91 12.59 0.05
CA SER A 76 10.12 13.27 0.51
C SER A 76 10.71 14.20 -0.57
N ARG A 77 10.69 13.80 -1.85
CA ARG A 77 11.16 14.67 -2.95
C ARG A 77 10.28 15.88 -3.19
N PHE A 78 8.97 15.77 -3.04
CA PHE A 78 8.06 16.92 -3.15
C PHE A 78 8.23 17.87 -1.97
N TYR A 79 8.38 17.36 -0.74
CA TYR A 79 8.50 18.20 0.45
C TYR A 79 9.89 18.83 0.66
N SER A 80 10.95 18.27 0.06
CA SER A 80 12.29 18.90 0.09
C SER A 80 12.44 20.06 -0.89
N LYS A 81 11.44 20.34 -1.73
CA LYS A 81 11.48 21.47 -2.68
C LYS A 81 10.90 22.77 -2.10
N ASP A 82 10.32 22.70 -0.90
CA ASP A 82 9.67 23.81 -0.18
C ASP A 82 10.45 24.26 1.09
N GLU A 83 11.70 23.81 1.26
CA GLU A 83 12.70 24.39 2.18
C GLU A 83 13.74 25.17 1.38
#